data_AF-A0A2N9N9Y4-F1
#
_entry.id   AF-A0A2N9N9Y4-F1
#
_cell.length_a   1.000
_cell.length_b   1.000
_cell.length_c   1.000
_cell.angle_alpha   90.00
_cell.angle_beta   90.00
_cell.angle_gamma   90.00
#
_symmetry.space_group_name_H-M   'P 1'
#
loop_
_entity.id
_entity.type
_entity.pdbx_description
1 polymer ?
#
loop_
_entity_poly.entity_id
_entity_poly.type
_entity_poly.pdbx_seq_one_letter_code
_entity_poly.pdbx_strand_id
1 'polypeptide(L)' 'MPKRNLRIVKRVRNVPVLGICEQCNAQFSGDPNRGNAQSAIQEQFNAHKCEKKADAQPTPV' A
#
# COMPACT_ATOMS: atom_id res chain seq x y z
N MET A 1 -2.88 5.26 -18.35
CA MET A 1 -2.86 4.18 -17.33
C MET A 1 -2.76 4.86 -15.98
N PRO A 2 -3.68 4.66 -15.03
CA PRO A 2 -3.49 5.24 -13.71
C PRO A 2 -2.28 4.58 -13.06
N LYS A 3 -1.20 5.36 -12.89
CA LYS A 3 -0.03 4.90 -12.16
C LYS A 3 -0.46 4.73 -10.70
N ARG A 4 -0.68 3.48 -10.28
CA ARG A 4 -0.84 3.14 -8.88
C ARG A 4 0.54 3.34 -8.25
N ASN A 5 0.69 4.36 -7.41
CA ASN A 5 1.95 4.63 -6.73
C ASN A 5 1.89 4.07 -5.30
N LEU A 6 2.93 3.32 -4.93
CA LEU A 6 3.20 2.93 -3.55
C LEU A 6 3.98 4.04 -2.86
N ARG A 7 3.46 4.58 -1.78
CA ARG A 7 4.13 5.59 -0.95
C ARG A 7 4.45 5.02 0.41
N ILE A 8 5.72 5.05 0.80
CA ILE A 8 6.13 4.64 2.14
C ILE A 8 5.87 5.79 3.11
N VAL A 9 5.01 5.53 4.11
CA VAL A 9 4.62 6.53 5.13
C VAL A 9 5.33 6.30 6.45
N LYS A 10 5.81 5.09 6.72
CA LYS A 10 6.56 4.77 7.95
C LYS A 10 7.78 3.92 7.65
N ARG A 11 8.91 4.34 8.20
CA ARG A 11 10.17 3.59 8.21
C ARG A 11 10.64 3.42 9.65
N VAL A 12 11.15 2.25 9.99
CA VAL A 12 11.76 1.95 11.28
C VAL A 12 13.16 1.45 11.01
N ARG A 13 14.19 2.07 11.60
CA ARG A 13 15.61 1.70 11.40
C ARG A 13 15.99 1.61 9.91
N ASN A 14 15.56 2.60 9.12
CA ASN A 14 15.74 2.66 7.66
C ASN A 14 14.95 1.60 6.84
N VAL A 15 14.20 0.72 7.49
CA VAL A 15 13.37 -0.31 6.85
C VAL A 15 11.94 0.22 6.66
N PRO A 16 11.35 0.17 5.46
CA PRO A 16 9.95 0.53 5.26
C PRO A 16 9.04 -0.49 5.93
N VAL A 17 8.21 -0.04 6.87
CA VAL A 17 7.28 -0.90 7.64
C VAL A 17 5.82 -0.61 7.32
N LEU A 18 5.53 0.53 6.70
CA LEU A 18 4.19 0.88 6.28
C LEU A 18 4.25 1.63 4.94
N GLY A 19 3.66 1.02 3.92
CA GLY A 19 3.41 1.63 2.62
C GLY A 19 1.91 1.81 2.39
N ILE A 20 1.52 2.80 1.59
CA ILE A 20 0.13 3.01 1.19
C ILE A 20 0.02 3.12 -0.32
N CYS A 21 -1.10 2.67 -0.88
CA CYS A 21 -1.44 2.96 -2.27
C CYS A 21 -2.04 4.36 -2.35
N GLU A 22 -1.44 5.27 -3.12
CA GLU A 22 -1.96 6.65 -3.25
C GLU A 22 -3.30 6.73 -3.97
N GLN A 23 -3.74 5.65 -4.62
CA GLN A 23 -5.00 5.63 -5.37
C GLN A 23 -6.22 5.21 -4.55
N CYS A 24 -6.06 4.29 -3.60
CA CYS A 24 -7.16 3.75 -2.79
C CYS A 24 -6.89 3.85 -1.29
N ASN A 25 -5.75 4.44 -0.90
CA ASN A 25 -5.30 4.57 0.47
C ASN A 25 -5.14 3.23 1.22
N ALA A 26 -5.03 2.11 0.49
CA ALA A 26 -4.79 0.80 1.07
C ALA A 26 -3.42 0.77 1.75
N GLN A 27 -3.37 0.26 2.98
CA GLN A 27 -2.16 0.20 3.79
C GLN A 27 -1.54 -1.21 3.70
N PHE A 28 -0.22 -1.25 3.61
CA PHE A 28 0.59 -2.45 3.49
C PHE A 28 1.67 -2.40 4.56
N SER A 29 1.65 -3.38 5.46
CA SER A 29 2.58 -3.43 6.57
C SER A 29 3.66 -4.48 6.29
N GLY A 30 4.90 -4.16 6.63
CA GLY A 30 6.04 -5.07 6.54
C GLY A 30 6.69 -5.23 7.90
N ASP A 31 7.10 -6.46 8.24
CA ASP A 31 7.80 -6.71 9.50
C ASP A 31 9.29 -6.29 9.40
N PRO A 32 9.73 -5.28 10.16
CA PRO A 32 11.11 -4.81 10.11
C PRO A 32 12.13 -5.80 10.68
N ASN A 33 11.70 -6.74 11.54
CA ASN A 33 12.60 -7.68 12.21
C ASN A 33 12.98 -8.86 11.31
N ARG A 34 12.15 -9.19 10.32
CA ARG A 34 12.46 -10.21 9.33
C ARG A 34 13.41 -9.75 8.21
N GLY A 35 13.74 -8.45 8.13
CA GLY A 35 14.64 -7.88 7.12
C GLY A 35 14.06 -7.76 5.70
N ASN A 36 12.94 -8.45 5.39
CA ASN A 36 12.27 -8.41 4.09
C ASN A 36 11.02 -7.53 4.05
N ALA A 37 10.87 -6.59 5.00
CA ALA A 37 9.69 -5.73 5.13
C ALA A 37 9.35 -5.00 3.81
N GLN A 38 10.36 -4.48 3.11
CA GLN A 38 10.17 -3.80 1.84
C GLN A 38 9.58 -4.72 0.77
N SER A 39 10.16 -5.91 0.60
CA SER A 39 9.66 -6.90 -0.34
C SER A 39 8.24 -7.31 0.00
N ALA A 40 7.94 -7.57 1.28
CA ALA A 40 6.59 -7.91 1.72
C ALA A 40 5.57 -6.80 1.41
N ILE A 41 5.92 -5.53 1.64
CA ILE A 41 5.06 -4.38 1.29
C ILE A 41 4.87 -4.31 -0.23
N GLN A 42 5.95 -4.51 -0.99
CA GLN A 42 5.92 -4.44 -2.46
C GLN A 42 5.08 -5.58 -3.05
N GLU A 43 5.21 -6.79 -2.51
CA GLU A 43 4.44 -7.98 -2.88
C GLU A 43 2.96 -7.78 -2.55
N GLN A 44 2.64 -7.29 -1.36
CA GLN A 44 1.25 -6.95 -1.00
C GLN A 44 0.70 -5.86 -1.91
N PHE A 45 1.49 -4.85 -2.26
CA PHE A 45 1.08 -3.80 -3.20
C PHE A 45 0.89 -4.32 -4.63
N ASN A 46 1.71 -5.27 -5.08
CA ASN A 46 1.58 -5.87 -6.41
C ASN A 46 0.39 -6.84 -6.48
N ALA A 47 0.21 -7.65 -5.42
CA ALA A 47 -0.97 -8.50 -5.23
C ALA A 47 -2.24 -7.66 -5.07
N HIS A 48 -2.11 -6.46 -4.49
CA HIS A 48 -3.14 -5.45 -4.47
C HIS A 48 -3.36 -4.92 -5.89
N LYS A 49 -4.19 -5.64 -6.64
CA LYS A 49 -4.83 -5.14 -7.85
C LYS A 49 -5.73 -3.99 -7.43
N CYS A 50 -5.17 -2.78 -7.39
CA CYS A 50 -5.92 -1.55 -7.14
C CYS A 50 -6.87 -1.34 -8.33
N GLU A 51 -7.98 -2.04 -8.31
CA GLU A 51 -9.10 -1.73 -9.18
C GLU A 51 -9.46 -0.30 -8.82
N LYS A 52 -9.33 0.60 -9.80
CA LYS A 52 -10.00 1.89 -9.70
C LYS A 52 -11.42 1.51 -9.35
N LYS A 53 -11.85 1.76 -8.11
CA LYS A 53 -13.26 1.90 -7.85
C LYS A 53 -13.66 3.10 -8.71
N ALA A 54 -14.10 2.82 -9.94
CA ALA A 54 -15.07 3.69 -10.57
C ALA A 54 -16.21 3.68 -9.58
N ASP A 55 -16.30 4.75 -8.80
CA ASP A 55 -17.44 5.10 -7.98
C ASP A 55 -18.03 3.95 -7.14
N ALA A 56 -17.56 3.79 -5.92
CA ALA A 56 -18.43 3.27 -4.87
C ALA A 56 -18.32 4.24 -3.71
N GLN A 57 -18.82 5.45 -3.95
CA GLN A 57 -19.37 6.25 -2.89
C GLN A 57 -20.63 5.50 -2.43
N PRO A 58 -20.71 4.93 -1.22
CA PRO A 58 -22.03 4.75 -0.64
C PRO A 58 -22.53 6.17 -0.36
N THR A 59 -23.35 6.72 -1.25
CA THR A 59 -24.15 7.89 -0.91
C THR A 59 -24.92 7.55 0.36
N PRO A 60 -24.71 8.27 1.47
CA PRO A 60 -25.61 8.13 2.60
C PRO A 60 -26.99 8.64 2.15
N VAL A 61 -28.00 7.76 2.23
CA VAL A 61 -29.42 8.10 2.08
C VAL A 61 -29.96 8.78 3.33
#